data_AF-A0A7X8SV57-F1
#
_entry.id   AF-A0A7X8SV57-F1
#
_cell.length_a   1.000
_cell.length_b   1.000
_cell.length_c   1.000
_cell.angle_alpha   90.00
_cell.angle_beta   90.00
_cell.angle_gamma   90.00
#
_symmetry.space_group_name_H-M   'P 1'
#
loop_
_entity.id
_entity.type
_entity.pdbx_description
1 polymer ?
#
loop_
_entity_poly.entity_id
_entity_poly.type
_entity_poly.pdbx_seq_one_letter_code
_entity_poly.pdbx_strand_id
1 'polypeptide(L)'
;METEQASRTKLWTLYRPHIEPVTGFGHIYALAGWLDEQSLPGAAPSDWIVDVFLDSIGNGHFSYTHNAGGPDEWTLVIAPANRD
;
A
#
# COMPACT_ATOMS: atom_id res chain seq x y z
N MET A 1 -10.22 15.70 10.30
CA MET A 1 -11.28 14.68 10.41
C MET A 1 -10.72 13.43 9.78
N GLU A 2 -10.26 12.48 10.59
CA GLU A 2 -9.94 11.15 10.08
C GLU A 2 -11.25 10.52 9.61
N THR A 3 -11.33 10.15 8.33
CA THR A 3 -12.53 9.53 7.79
C THR A 3 -12.72 8.15 8.43
N GLU A 4 -13.96 7.74 8.73
CA GLU A 4 -14.31 6.40 9.28
C GLU A 4 -13.73 5.22 8.47
N GLN A 5 -13.20 5.50 7.29
CA GLN A 5 -12.68 4.54 6.34
C GLN A 5 -11.16 4.38 6.41
N ALA A 6 -10.43 5.39 6.92
CA ALA A 6 -9.02 5.31 7.29
C ALA A 6 -8.82 4.53 8.61
N SER A 7 -9.81 4.55 9.50
CA SER A 7 -9.80 3.80 10.75
C SER A 7 -10.13 2.31 10.58
N ARG A 8 -10.60 1.87 9.41
CA ARG A 8 -10.82 0.45 9.12
C ARG A 8 -9.51 -0.26 8.81
N THR A 9 -9.39 -1.50 9.28
CA THR A 9 -8.28 -2.36 8.91
C THR A 9 -8.32 -2.71 7.42
N LYS A 10 -7.14 -2.78 6.82
CA LYS A 10 -6.90 -3.08 5.41
C LYS A 10 -5.94 -4.26 5.32
N LEU A 11 -6.09 -5.01 4.23
CA LEU A 11 -5.10 -5.97 3.78
C LEU A 11 -4.31 -5.30 2.66
N TRP A 12 -2.99 -5.40 2.68
CA TRP A 12 -2.15 -4.93 1.59
C TRP A 12 -1.18 -6.00 1.12
N THR A 13 -0.94 -6.04 -0.18
CA THR A 13 -0.04 -6.99 -0.83
C THR A 13 0.94 -6.23 -1.70
N LEU A 14 2.24 -6.44 -1.47
CA LEU A 14 3.34 -5.90 -2.25
C LEU A 14 3.83 -6.97 -3.24
N TYR A 15 3.89 -6.58 -4.50
CA TYR A 15 4.43 -7.36 -5.60
C TYR A 15 5.73 -6.73 -6.08
N ARG A 16 6.76 -7.56 -6.23
CA ARG A 16 8.05 -7.17 -6.81
C ARG A 16 8.43 -8.21 -7.87
N PRO A 17 9.04 -7.81 -9.00
CA PRO A 17 9.52 -8.75 -10.00
C PRO A 17 10.41 -9.82 -9.37
N HIS A 18 10.13 -11.10 -9.69
CA HIS A 18 10.94 -12.25 -9.26
C HIS A 18 11.01 -12.51 -7.75
N ILE A 19 10.18 -11.85 -6.93
CA ILE A 19 10.11 -12.05 -5.48
C ILE A 19 8.69 -12.48 -5.11
N GLU A 20 8.55 -13.38 -4.13
CA GLU A 20 7.24 -13.76 -3.63
C GLU A 20 6.48 -12.54 -3.06
N PRO A 21 5.16 -12.42 -3.31
CA PRO A 21 4.38 -11.32 -2.77
C PRO A 21 4.42 -11.30 -1.24
N VAL A 22 4.55 -10.11 -0.65
CA VAL A 22 4.53 -9.93 0.81
C VAL A 22 3.24 -9.24 1.20
N THR A 23 2.55 -9.82 2.19
CA THR A 23 1.26 -9.31 2.67
C THR A 23 1.43 -8.71 4.05
N GLY A 24 0.75 -7.60 4.30
CA GLY A 24 0.57 -7.03 5.63
C GLY A 24 -0.87 -6.62 5.88
N PHE A 25 -1.15 -6.29 7.14
CA PHE A 25 -2.49 -6.00 7.61
C PHE A 25 -2.42 -4.93 8.70
N GLY A 26 -3.36 -3.98 8.67
CA GLY A 26 -3.46 -2.96 9.71
C GLY A 26 -4.27 -1.75 9.28
N HIS A 27 -4.15 -0.67 10.05
CA HIS A 27 -4.70 0.63 9.68
C HIS A 27 -3.83 1.26 8.59
N ILE A 28 -4.41 2.13 7.76
CA ILE A 28 -3.70 2.74 6.63
C ILE A 28 -2.46 3.54 7.09
N TYR A 29 -2.48 4.12 8.29
CA TYR A 29 -1.32 4.82 8.85
C TYR A 29 -0.15 3.89 9.24
N ALA A 30 -0.41 2.60 9.46
CA ALA A 30 0.66 1.62 9.71
C ALA A 30 1.37 1.17 8.42
N LEU A 31 0.79 1.48 7.25
CA LEU A 31 1.36 1.11 5.96
C LEU A 31 2.73 1.77 5.73
N ALA A 32 2.91 3.04 6.11
CA ALA A 32 4.18 3.74 5.88
C ALA A 32 5.35 3.03 6.56
N GLY A 33 5.22 2.74 7.86
CA GLY A 33 6.26 1.99 8.59
C GLY A 33 6.48 0.58 8.03
N TRP A 34 5.41 -0.09 7.59
CA TRP A 34 5.54 -1.39 6.94
C TRP A 34 6.31 -1.31 5.62
N LEU A 35 6.09 -0.27 4.80
CA LEU A 35 6.79 -0.04 3.54
C LEU A 35 8.27 0.29 3.75
N ASP A 36 8.59 1.07 4.79
CA ASP A 36 9.98 1.37 5.16
C ASP A 36 10.78 0.11 5.49
N GLU A 37 10.14 -0.91 6.09
CA GLU A 37 10.75 -2.21 6.36
C GLU A 37 10.97 -3.06 5.10
N GLN A 38 10.26 -2.78 3.99
CA GLN A 38 10.35 -3.59 2.77
C GLN A 38 11.59 -3.28 1.93
N SER A 39 12.38 -2.26 2.26
CA SER A 39 13.57 -1.83 1.49
C SER A 39 13.27 -1.68 0.00
N LEU A 40 12.20 -0.95 -0.34
CA LEU A 40 11.73 -0.80 -1.71
C LEU A 40 12.75 -0.04 -2.58
N PRO A 41 12.94 -0.46 -3.85
CA PRO A 41 13.75 0.30 -4.79
C PRO A 41 12.99 1.54 -5.29
N GLY A 42 13.75 2.57 -5.65
CA GLY A 42 13.21 3.85 -6.13
C GLY A 42 12.87 4.84 -5.00
N ALA A 43 12.96 6.13 -5.31
CA ALA A 43 12.83 7.22 -4.33
C ALA A 43 11.37 7.62 -4.04
N ALA A 44 10.45 6.66 -3.89
CA ALA A 44 9.06 6.95 -3.54
C ALA A 44 8.90 7.00 -2.02
N PRO A 45 8.61 8.16 -1.41
CA PRO A 45 8.44 8.28 0.04
C PRO A 45 7.21 7.50 0.52
N SER A 46 7.36 6.70 1.59
CA SER A 46 6.29 5.87 2.15
C SER A 46 5.09 6.67 2.67
N ASP A 47 5.34 7.86 3.21
CA ASP A 47 4.32 8.81 3.65
C ASP A 47 3.50 9.35 2.47
N TRP A 48 4.16 9.73 1.38
CA TRP A 48 3.47 10.17 0.16
C TRP A 48 2.58 9.06 -0.44
N ILE A 49 3.03 7.81 -0.39
CA ILE A 49 2.23 6.65 -0.83
C ILE A 49 0.95 6.55 0.02
N VAL A 50 1.04 6.73 1.34
CA VAL A 50 -0.13 6.73 2.23
C VAL A 50 -1.10 7.86 1.88
N ASP A 51 -0.60 9.07 1.63
CA ASP A 51 -1.42 10.22 1.23
C ASP A 51 -2.19 9.94 -0.08
N VAL A 52 -1.50 9.37 -1.09
CA VAL A 52 -2.13 8.95 -2.36
C VAL A 52 -3.29 7.98 -2.11
N PHE A 53 -3.12 7.03 -1.19
CA PHE A 53 -4.19 6.10 -0.87
C PHE A 53 -5.33 6.76 -0.09
N LEU A 54 -5.03 7.62 0.88
CA LEU A 54 -6.01 8.35 1.69
C LEU A 54 -6.95 9.19 0.80
N ASP A 55 -6.40 9.86 -0.21
CA ASP A 55 -7.16 10.63 -1.20
C ASP A 55 -8.07 9.75 -2.07
N SER A 56 -7.72 8.48 -2.23
CA SER A 56 -8.43 7.56 -3.13
C SER A 56 -9.58 6.80 -2.47
N ILE A 57 -9.65 6.74 -1.12
CA ILE A 57 -10.38 5.78 -0.25
C ILE A 57 -11.85 5.39 -0.60
N GLY A 58 -12.54 6.07 -1.51
CA GLY A 58 -13.96 5.85 -1.84
C GLY A 58 -14.37 4.45 -2.34
N ASN A 59 -13.46 3.63 -2.89
CA ASN A 59 -13.81 2.41 -3.64
C ASN A 59 -13.34 1.08 -3.00
N GLY A 60 -12.71 1.11 -1.82
CA GLY A 60 -12.32 -0.09 -1.08
C GLY A 60 -11.07 -0.83 -1.59
N HIS A 61 -10.92 -0.99 -2.90
CA HIS A 61 -9.72 -1.56 -3.55
C HIS A 61 -8.88 -0.49 -4.24
N PHE A 62 -7.57 -0.50 -4.01
CA PHE A 62 -6.62 0.43 -4.62
C PHE A 62 -5.35 -0.30 -5.05
N SER A 63 -4.74 0.16 -6.14
CA SER A 63 -3.46 -0.33 -6.62
C SER A 63 -2.57 0.85 -7.00
N TYR A 64 -1.32 0.80 -6.59
CA TYR A 64 -0.28 1.74 -6.97
C TYR A 64 0.90 0.96 -7.55
N THR A 65 1.37 1.35 -8.74
CA THR A 65 2.56 0.78 -9.37
C THR A 65 3.64 1.84 -9.50
N HIS A 66 4.81 1.57 -8.94
CA HIS A 66 6.02 2.36 -9.12
C HIS A 66 6.78 1.89 -10.35
N ASN A 67 7.36 2.84 -11.10
CA ASN A 67 8.29 2.60 -12.21
C ASN A 67 7.87 1.44 -13.16
N ALA A 68 6.62 1.46 -13.63
CA ALA A 68 6.07 0.39 -14.47
C ALA A 68 6.94 0.13 -15.72
N GLY A 69 7.34 -1.14 -15.92
CA GLY A 69 8.25 -1.61 -16.95
C GLY A 69 9.73 -1.29 -16.70
N GLY A 70 10.05 -0.61 -15.60
CA GLY A 70 11.39 -0.16 -15.25
C GLY A 70 12.13 -1.08 -14.27
N PRO A 71 13.42 -0.81 -14.01
CA PRO A 71 14.27 -1.63 -13.15
C PRO A 71 13.85 -1.61 -11.68
N ASP A 72 13.10 -0.60 -11.25
CA ASP A 72 12.63 -0.44 -9.87
C ASP A 72 11.14 -0.73 -9.74
N GLU A 73 10.55 -1.52 -10.65
CA GLU A 73 9.11 -1.79 -10.61
C GLU A 73 8.70 -2.49 -9.32
N TRP A 74 7.62 -2.00 -8.71
CA TRP A 74 6.87 -2.72 -7.69
C TRP A 74 5.42 -2.24 -7.67
N THR A 75 4.52 -3.10 -7.22
CA THR A 75 3.09 -2.80 -7.15
C THR A 75 2.55 -3.08 -5.76
N LEU A 76 1.79 -2.14 -5.21
CA LEU A 76 1.13 -2.26 -3.93
C LEU A 76 -0.38 -2.25 -4.13
N VAL A 77 -1.04 -3.31 -3.69
CA VAL A 77 -2.50 -3.45 -3.72
C VAL A 77 -3.03 -3.36 -2.31
N ILE A 78 -4.07 -2.55 -2.10
CA ILE A 78 -4.79 -2.41 -0.83
C ILE A 78 -6.24 -2.84 -1.05
N ALA A 79 -6.75 -3.68 -0.16
CA ALA A 79 -8.12 -4.13 -0.13
C ALA A 79 -8.74 -3.90 1.26
N PRO A 80 -10.08 -3.85 1.38
CA PRO A 80 -10.73 -3.95 2.67
C PRO A 80 -10.29 -5.27 3.28
N ALA A 81 -9.88 -5.25 4.55
CA ALA A 81 -9.83 -6.49 5.28
C ALA A 81 -11.29 -6.87 5.56
N ASN A 82 -11.89 -7.66 4.68
CA ASN A 82 -13.20 -8.25 4.96
C ASN A 82 -13.10 -8.95 6.31
N ARG A 83 -13.90 -8.51 7.28
CA ARG A 83 -14.43 -9.43 8.27
C ARG A 83 -15.53 -10.20 7.54
N ASP A 84 -15.47 -11.53 7.58
CA ASP A 84 -16.69 -12.34 7.46
C ASP A 84 -17.85 -11.72 8.27
#